data_AF-A0A957TLY3-F1
#
_entry.id   AF-A0A957TLY3-F1
#
_cell.length_a   1.000
_cell.length_b   1.000
_cell.length_c   1.000
_cell.angle_alpha   90.00
_cell.angle_beta   90.00
_cell.angle_gamma   90.00
#
_symmetry.space_group_name_H-M   'P 1'
#
loop_
_entity.id
_entity.type
_entity.pdbx_description
1 polymer ?
#
loop_
_entity_poly.entity_id
_entity_poly.type
_entity_poly.pdbx_seq_one_letter_code
_entity_poly.pdbx_strand_id
1 'polypeptide(L)'
;SPYATWQGNLLLVLEENGSTEDVLLAINNGVVTVAPVGETDHVIRGGQALAQLIVGSEAPAEIVEMTGIEVSGDAGKLLPVLFPAQWPQMGNQGL
;
A
#
# COMPACT_ATOMS: atom_id res chain seq x y z
N SER A 1 16.65 0.75 -3.46
CA SER A 1 15.52 0.03 -4.10
C SER A 1 15.53 0.35 -5.59
N PRO A 2 15.30 -0.62 -6.51
CA PRO A 2 15.18 -0.35 -7.95
C PRO A 2 14.04 0.62 -8.31
N TYR A 3 13.12 0.89 -7.38
CA TYR A 3 12.00 1.82 -7.54
C TYR A 3 12.23 3.18 -6.86
N ALA A 4 13.46 3.48 -6.42
CA ALA A 4 13.77 4.75 -5.75
C ALA A 4 13.55 5.98 -6.66
N THR A 5 13.61 5.79 -7.98
CA THR A 5 13.35 6.84 -8.99
C THR A 5 11.96 6.73 -9.61
N TRP A 6 11.08 5.90 -9.04
CA TRP A 6 9.72 5.75 -9.55
C TRP A 6 8.95 7.07 -9.39
N GLN A 7 8.15 7.37 -10.40
CA GLN A 7 7.36 8.59 -10.49
C GLN A 7 6.00 8.24 -11.09
N GLY A 8 4.92 8.66 -10.42
CA GLY A 8 3.56 8.37 -10.85
C GLY A 8 2.56 8.47 -9.71
N ASN A 9 1.33 8.07 -10.01
CA ASN A 9 0.24 8.07 -9.05
C ASN A 9 -0.16 6.65 -8.70
N LEU A 10 -0.35 6.37 -7.41
CA LEU A 10 -0.85 5.11 -6.87
C LEU A 10 -2.19 5.36 -6.21
N LEU A 11 -3.24 4.67 -6.66
CA LEU A 11 -4.57 4.76 -6.08
C LEU A 11 -4.75 3.65 -5.03
N LEU A 12 -5.12 4.04 -3.82
CA LEU A 12 -5.60 3.14 -2.78
C LEU A 12 -7.13 3.19 -2.78
N VAL A 13 -7.78 2.04 -2.93
CA VAL A 13 -9.23 1.94 -2.88
C VAL A 13 -9.62 1.06 -1.68
N LEU A 14 -10.24 1.69 -0.70
CA LEU A 14 -10.74 1.05 0.51
C LEU A 14 -12.22 0.71 0.33
N GLU A 15 -12.55 -0.57 0.31
CA GLU A 15 -13.94 -1.04 0.20
C GLU A 15 -14.40 -1.69 1.50
N GLU A 16 -15.38 -1.09 2.18
CA GLU A 16 -15.94 -1.62 3.41
C GLU A 16 -17.46 -1.45 3.45
N ASN A 17 -18.19 -2.56 3.66
CA ASN A 17 -19.64 -2.57 3.91
C ASN A 17 -20.48 -1.72 2.91
N GLY A 18 -20.11 -1.74 1.63
CA GLY A 18 -20.80 -0.98 0.57
C GLY A 18 -20.42 0.49 0.47
N SER A 19 -19.42 0.93 1.23
CA SER A 19 -18.74 2.23 1.07
C SER A 19 -17.38 2.04 0.40
N THR A 20 -16.99 3.03 -0.41
CA THR A 20 -15.70 3.07 -1.08
C THR A 20 -15.03 4.39 -0.76
N GLU A 21 -13.78 4.35 -0.30
CA GLU A 21 -12.94 5.51 -0.10
C GLU A 21 -11.68 5.40 -0.95
N ASP A 22 -11.40 6.47 -1.70
CA ASP A 22 -10.30 6.53 -2.65
C ASP A 22 -9.24 7.53 -2.15
N VAL A 23 -7.98 7.09 -2.09
CA VAL A 23 -6.84 7.94 -1.76
C VAL A 23 -5.79 7.84 -2.85
N LEU A 24 -5.52 8.95 -3.54
CA LEU A 24 -4.47 9.00 -4.55
C LEU A 24 -3.16 9.48 -3.92
N LEU A 25 -2.11 8.66 -4.04
CA LEU A 25 -0.75 8.99 -3.65
C LEU A 25 0.04 9.42 -4.88
N ALA A 26 0.52 10.66 -4.90
CA ALA A 26 1.52 11.10 -5.85
C ALA A 26 2.92 10.78 -5.30
N ILE A 27 3.67 9.96 -6.04
CA ILE A 27 5.02 9.56 -5.67
C ILE A 27 6.00 10.18 -6.67
N ASN A 28 7.01 10.87 -6.15
CA ASN A 28 8.07 11.46 -6.95
C ASN A 28 9.43 11.17 -6.31
N ASN A 29 10.17 10.22 -6.88
CA ASN A 29 11.52 9.86 -6.43
C ASN A 29 11.61 9.57 -4.92
N GLY A 30 10.66 8.77 -4.42
CA GLY A 30 10.57 8.38 -3.01
C GLY A 30 9.85 9.38 -2.10
N VAL A 31 9.48 10.56 -2.60
CA VAL A 31 8.58 11.48 -1.88
C VAL A 31 7.15 11.06 -2.15
N VAL A 32 6.36 10.81 -1.10
CA VAL A 32 4.94 10.43 -1.18
C VAL A 32 4.09 11.58 -0.65
N THR A 33 3.07 11.98 -1.41
CA THR A 33 2.11 13.02 -1.02
C THR A 33 0.69 12.58 -1.37
N VAL A 34 -0.30 13.03 -0.61
CA VAL A 34 -1.71 12.83 -0.97
C VAL A 34 -2.08 13.87 -2.04
N ALA A 35 -2.69 13.41 -3.12
CA ALA A 35 -3.15 14.22 -4.23
C ALA A 35 -4.68 14.12 -4.37
N PRO A 36 -5.33 15.06 -5.08
CA PRO A 36 -6.73 14.91 -5.47
C PRO A 36 -6.95 13.59 -6.22
N VAL A 37 -8.06 12.91 -5.93
CA VAL A 37 -8.40 11.63 -6.58
C VAL A 37 -8.50 11.80 -8.10
N GLY A 38 -7.96 10.82 -8.83
CA GLY A 38 -7.91 10.80 -10.28
C GLY A 38 -7.61 9.38 -10.79
N GLU A 39 -7.51 9.25 -12.12
CA GLU A 39 -7.27 7.97 -12.76
C GLU A 39 -5.79 7.58 -12.76
N THR A 40 -5.52 6.28 -12.61
CA THR A 40 -4.19 5.68 -12.75
C THR A 40 -4.34 4.18 -13.01
N ASP A 41 -3.37 3.61 -13.73
CA ASP A 41 -3.28 2.15 -13.93
C ASP A 41 -2.70 1.42 -12.71
N HIS A 42 -2.24 2.17 -11.69
CA HIS A 42 -1.56 1.62 -10.52
C HIS A 42 -2.50 1.68 -9.32
N VAL A 43 -3.11 0.55 -8.99
CA VAL A 43 -4.16 0.48 -7.96
C VAL A 43 -3.85 -0.62 -6.96
N ILE A 44 -4.11 -0.34 -5.68
CA ILE A 44 -4.24 -1.34 -4.62
C ILE A 44 -5.67 -1.24 -4.11
N ARG A 45 -6.45 -2.31 -4.26
CA ARG A 45 -7.84 -2.39 -3.82
C ARG A 45 -7.97 -3.43 -2.72
N GLY A 46 -8.61 -3.07 -1.62
CA GLY A 46 -8.87 -3.98 -0.52
C GLY A 46 -9.77 -3.34 0.53
N GLY A 47 -10.26 -4.13 1.47
CA GLY A 47 -10.99 -3.60 2.63
C GLY A 47 -10.05 -3.27 3.78
N GLN A 48 -10.51 -3.56 5.00
CA GLN A 48 -9.71 -3.38 6.23
C GLN A 48 -8.36 -4.09 6.21
N ALA A 49 -8.18 -5.11 5.36
CA ALA A 49 -6.91 -5.79 5.15
C ALA A 49 -5.78 -4.85 4.72
N LEU A 50 -6.08 -3.72 4.06
CA LEU A 50 -5.09 -2.69 3.72
C LEU A 50 -4.38 -2.13 4.97
N ALA A 51 -5.04 -2.13 6.13
CA ALA A 51 -4.41 -1.71 7.39
C ALA A 51 -3.25 -2.64 7.79
N GLN A 52 -3.31 -3.93 7.45
CA GLN A 52 -2.24 -4.89 7.76
C GLN A 52 -0.96 -4.56 6.98
N LEU A 53 -1.08 -4.09 5.73
CA LEU A 53 0.05 -3.60 4.95
C LEU A 53 0.72 -2.39 5.63
N ILE A 54 -0.08 -1.47 6.17
CA ILE A 54 0.44 -0.27 6.86
C ILE A 54 1.17 -0.65 8.15
N VAL A 55 0.62 -1.60 8.92
CA VAL A 55 1.25 -2.10 10.15
C VAL A 55 2.58 -2.80 9.85
N GLY A 56 2.67 -3.50 8.71
CA GLY A 56 3.89 -4.18 8.29
C GLY A 56 4.26 -5.37 9.19
N SER A 57 3.25 -6.08 9.69
CA SER A 57 3.40 -7.28 10.53
C SER A 57 3.99 -8.48 9.78
N GLU A 58 3.66 -8.58 8.50
CA GLU A 58 4.02 -9.69 7.60
C GLU A 58 4.57 -9.14 6.28
N ALA A 59 5.11 -10.00 5.42
CA ALA A 59 5.54 -9.55 4.10
C ALA A 59 4.31 -9.11 3.27
N PRO A 60 4.37 -7.98 2.54
CA PRO A 60 3.24 -7.50 1.74
C PRO A 60 2.68 -8.52 0.75
N ALA A 61 3.55 -9.37 0.20
CA ALA A 61 3.14 -10.44 -0.71
C ALA A 61 2.25 -11.48 -0.01
N GLU A 62 2.58 -11.82 1.25
CA GLU A 62 1.80 -12.78 2.05
C GLU A 62 0.43 -12.18 2.40
N ILE A 63 0.39 -10.91 2.83
CA ILE A 63 -0.85 -10.21 3.13
C ILE A 63 -1.75 -10.19 1.89
N VAL A 64 -1.22 -9.83 0.72
CA VAL A 64 -1.99 -9.80 -0.53
C VAL A 64 -2.60 -11.17 -0.87
N GLU A 65 -1.81 -12.23 -0.75
CA GLU A 65 -2.27 -13.61 -1.01
C GLU A 65 -3.35 -14.05 -0.02
N MET A 66 -3.22 -13.67 1.26
CA MET A 66 -4.11 -14.11 2.33
C MET A 66 -5.42 -13.33 2.41
N THR A 67 -5.43 -12.05 2.03
CA THR A 67 -6.56 -11.16 2.28
C THR A 67 -7.36 -10.79 1.03
N GLY A 68 -6.97 -11.27 -0.14
CA GLY A 68 -7.63 -10.95 -1.41
C GLY A 68 -7.47 -9.48 -1.81
N ILE A 69 -6.37 -8.84 -1.41
CA ILE A 69 -6.03 -7.50 -1.93
C ILE A 69 -5.74 -7.65 -3.42
N GLU A 70 -6.33 -6.79 -4.23
CA GLU A 70 -6.10 -6.76 -5.66
C GLU A 70 -5.07 -5.67 -5.98
N VAL A 71 -4.13 -5.98 -6.87
CA VAL A 71 -3.12 -5.03 -7.34
C VAL A 71 -3.08 -4.98 -8.86
N SER A 72 -2.91 -3.78 -9.41
CA SER A 72 -2.79 -3.56 -10.85
C SER A 72 -1.61 -2.65 -11.21
N GLY A 73 -1.16 -2.73 -12.47
CA GLY A 73 -0.04 -1.95 -12.98
C GLY A 73 1.26 -2.20 -12.18
N ASP A 74 1.92 -1.12 -11.77
CA ASP A 74 3.15 -1.20 -10.98
C ASP A 74 2.91 -1.32 -9.47
N ALA A 75 1.65 -1.29 -9.00
CA ALA A 75 1.34 -1.35 -7.56
C ALA A 75 1.95 -2.59 -6.87
N GLY A 76 1.92 -3.75 -7.53
CA GLY A 76 2.53 -4.97 -7.00
C GLY A 76 4.05 -4.86 -6.79
N LYS A 77 4.74 -4.07 -7.62
CA LYS A 77 6.19 -3.82 -7.50
C LYS A 77 6.50 -2.79 -6.40
N LEU A 78 5.58 -1.86 -6.15
CA LEU A 78 5.70 -0.81 -5.15
C LEU A 78 5.39 -1.30 -3.73
N LEU A 79 4.56 -2.33 -3.58
CA LEU A 79 4.20 -2.93 -2.29
C LEU A 79 5.37 -3.12 -1.31
N PRO A 80 6.45 -3.85 -1.66
CA PRO A 80 7.56 -4.08 -0.71
C PRO A 80 8.37 -2.83 -0.39
N VAL A 81 8.21 -1.74 -1.16
CA VAL A 81 8.91 -0.47 -0.96
C VAL A 81 8.08 0.48 -0.08
N LEU A 82 6.77 0.54 -0.32
CA LEU A 82 5.85 1.42 0.40
C LEU A 82 5.37 0.84 1.72
N PHE A 83 5.27 -0.49 1.79
CA PHE A 83 4.79 -1.23 2.95
C PHE A 83 5.84 -2.26 3.41
N PRO A 84 7.10 -1.86 3.66
CA PRO A 84 8.12 -2.84 4.03
C PRO A 84 7.73 -3.53 5.34
N ALA A 85 7.91 -4.86 5.41
CA ALA A 85 7.78 -5.59 6.65
C ALA A 85 8.76 -4.99 7.69
N GLN A 86 8.24 -4.59 8.84
CA GLN A 86 9.05 -3.90 9.84
C GLN A 86 9.82 -4.92 10.68
N TRP A 87 11.16 -4.85 10.65
CA TRP A 87 12.06 -5.67 11.48
C TRP A 87 13.02 -4.79 12.31
N PRO A 88 13.24 -5.08 13.60
CA PRO A 88 12.51 -6.08 14.38
C PRO A 88 11.07 -5.59 14.63
N GLN A 89 10.10 -6.50 14.50
CA GLN A 89 8.79 -6.33 15.14
C GLN A 89 9.09 -6.09 16.62
N MET A 90 8.97 -4.86 17.13
CA MET A 90 9.13 -4.63 18.56
C MET A 90 8.04 -5.44 19.24
N GLY A 91 8.39 -6.59 19.81
CA GLY A 91 7.57 -7.21 20.83
C GLY A 91 7.29 -6.12 21.86
N ASN A 92 6.02 -5.94 22.19
CA ASN A 92 5.55 -4.96 23.15
C ASN A 92 6.36 -5.13 24.47
N GLN A 93 7.47 -4.40 24.59
CA GLN A 93 8.33 -4.41 25.77
C GLN A 93 8.34 -2.99 26.30
N GLY A 94 7.47 -2.78 27.28
CA GLY A 94 7.45 -1.59 28.12
C GLY A 94 6.25 -0.70 27.87
N LEU A 95 5.17 -0.92 28.64
CA LEU A 95 4.83 -0.08 29.80
C LEU A 95 4.12 -0.94 30.85
#